data_AF-A0A3B8LHL7-F1
#
_entry.id   AF-A0A3B8LHL7-F1
#
_cell.length_a   1.000
_cell.length_b   1.000
_cell.length_c   1.000
_cell.angle_alpha   90.00
_cell.angle_beta   90.00
_cell.angle_gamma   90.00
#
_symmetry.space_group_name_H-M   'P 1'
#
loop_
_entity.id
_entity.type
_entity.pdbx_description
1 polymer ?
#
loop_
_entity_poly.entity_id
_entity_poly.type
_entity_poly.pdbx_seq_one_letter_code
_entity_poly.pdbx_strand_id
1 'polypeptide(L)'
;MSKMSFFLALVCTTLLLSPSTAKAVPGPDSVAVIANKNIPESVTLAQTYAQKRQLPPGHVCLLDLPTQNDMTLAAYRAKLLTPFEACLKKAGILKRVEAVLLIRGVPLRVSLPG
;
A
#
# COMPACT_ATOMS: atom_id res chain seq x y z
N MET A 1 24.15 37.37 34.37
CA MET A 1 24.63 36.20 33.61
C MET A 1 23.93 34.87 33.97
N SER A 2 23.55 34.62 35.23
CA SER A 2 22.92 33.35 35.65
C SER A 2 21.59 32.98 34.94
N LYS A 3 20.70 33.95 34.68
CA LYS A 3 19.41 33.70 33.99
C LYS A 3 19.55 33.27 32.53
N MET A 4 20.57 33.78 31.83
CA MET A 4 20.82 33.47 30.40
C MET A 4 21.31 32.03 30.22
N SER A 5 22.20 31.57 31.11
CA SER A 5 22.69 30.18 31.11
C SER A 5 21.60 29.17 31.49
N PHE A 6 20.71 29.54 32.41
CA PHE A 6 19.55 28.69 32.77
C PHE A 6 18.56 28.55 31.62
N PHE A 7 18.29 29.65 30.90
CA PHE A 7 17.42 29.65 29.73
C PHE A 7 18.01 28.82 28.59
N LEU A 8 19.32 28.94 28.34
CA LEU A 8 20.02 28.20 27.30
C LEU A 8 20.06 26.68 27.61
N ALA A 9 20.25 26.32 28.87
CA ALA A 9 20.21 24.92 29.32
C ALA A 9 18.80 24.32 29.17
N LEU A 10 17.75 25.08 29.49
CA LEU A 10 16.36 24.65 29.33
C LEU A 10 16.01 24.41 27.85
N VAL A 11 16.40 25.32 26.96
CA VAL A 11 16.20 25.19 25.50
C VAL A 11 16.94 23.97 24.94
N CYS A 12 18.20 23.75 25.32
CA CYS A 12 18.96 22.56 24.91
C CYS A 12 18.31 21.25 25.37
N THR A 13 17.78 21.23 26.59
CA THR A 13 17.13 20.04 27.15
C THR A 13 15.81 19.74 26.43
N THR A 14 15.03 20.77 26.08
CA THR A 14 13.79 20.58 25.29
C THR A 14 14.06 20.09 23.87
N LEU A 15 15.17 20.48 23.25
CA LEU A 15 15.52 20.05 21.90
C LEU A 15 15.94 18.57 21.87
N LEU A 16 16.66 18.11 22.90
CA LEU A 16 17.12 16.72 23.05
C LEU A 16 16.01 15.73 23.43
N LEU A 17 14.90 16.20 23.99
CA LEU A 17 13.73 15.37 24.33
C LEU A 17 12.70 15.27 23.20
N SER A 18 12.99 15.80 22.01
CA SER A 18 12.09 15.68 20.86
C SER A 18 11.94 14.20 20.46
N PRO A 19 10.74 13.61 20.53
CA PRO A 19 10.55 12.23 20.15
C PRO A 19 10.91 12.05 18.67
N SER A 20 11.86 11.16 18.39
CA SER A 20 12.16 10.77 17.02
C SER A 20 10.93 10.07 16.46
N THR A 21 10.37 10.59 15.36
CA THR A 21 9.26 9.93 14.68
C THR A 21 9.76 8.60 14.10
N ALA A 22 9.54 7.50 14.83
CA ALA A 22 9.80 6.17 14.31
C ALA A 22 8.82 5.93 13.15
N LYS A 23 9.34 5.82 11.92
CA LYS A 23 8.52 5.41 10.77
C LYS A 23 8.30 3.91 10.84
N ALA A 24 7.17 3.52 11.40
CA ALA A 24 6.69 2.15 11.29
C ALA A 24 6.29 1.89 9.84
N VAL A 25 6.81 0.81 9.29
CA VAL A 25 6.58 0.37 7.92
C VAL A 25 5.97 -1.03 8.00
N PRO A 26 4.97 -1.37 7.17
CA PRO A 26 4.39 -0.55 6.10
C PRO A 26 3.49 0.57 6.64
N GLY A 27 3.65 1.76 6.07
CA GLY A 27 2.76 2.91 6.31
C GLY A 27 1.61 2.95 5.28
N PRO A 28 0.59 3.81 5.47
CA PRO A 28 -0.49 3.98 4.50
C PRO A 28 0.01 4.33 3.08
N ASP A 29 1.17 4.98 3.02
CA ASP A 29 1.80 5.49 1.81
C ASP A 29 2.75 4.48 1.15
N SER A 30 2.94 3.28 1.73
CA SER A 30 3.71 2.18 1.14
C SER A 30 2.91 0.88 0.95
N VAL A 31 1.58 0.91 1.10
CA VAL A 31 0.70 -0.22 0.81
C VAL A 31 -0.04 -0.02 -0.50
N ALA A 32 -0.01 -1.03 -1.39
CA ALA A 32 -0.91 -1.11 -2.54
C ALA A 32 -1.96 -2.22 -2.34
N VAL A 33 -3.14 -2.05 -2.93
CA VAL A 33 -4.26 -2.98 -2.81
C VAL A 33 -4.67 -3.44 -4.20
N ILE A 34 -4.81 -4.75 -4.40
CA ILE A 34 -5.37 -5.35 -5.61
C ILE A 34 -6.77 -5.85 -5.30
N ALA A 35 -7.75 -5.47 -6.12
CA ALA A 35 -9.10 -6.00 -6.05
C ALA A 35 -9.60 -6.44 -7.42
N ASN A 36 -10.51 -7.41 -7.43
CA ASN A 36 -11.11 -7.90 -8.66
C ASN A 36 -12.33 -7.04 -9.01
N LYS A 37 -12.25 -6.26 -10.10
CA LYS A 37 -13.33 -5.38 -10.54
C LYS A 37 -14.60 -6.16 -10.94
N ASN A 38 -14.46 -7.44 -11.27
CA ASN A 38 -15.56 -8.32 -11.68
C ASN A 38 -16.34 -8.89 -10.48
N ILE A 39 -15.94 -8.57 -9.24
CA ILE A 39 -16.59 -9.01 -8.00
C ILE A 39 -16.90 -7.77 -7.14
N PRO A 40 -18.17 -7.31 -7.08
CA PRO A 40 -18.56 -6.08 -6.36
C PRO A 40 -18.13 -6.05 -4.88
N GLU A 41 -18.19 -7.19 -4.19
CA GLU A 41 -17.77 -7.31 -2.79
C GLU A 41 -16.26 -7.13 -2.62
N SER A 42 -15.47 -7.54 -3.61
CA SER A 42 -14.02 -7.32 -3.65
C SER A 42 -13.71 -5.83 -3.72
N VAL A 43 -14.40 -5.10 -4.62
CA VAL A 43 -14.25 -3.65 -4.77
C VAL A 43 -14.65 -2.92 -3.49
N THR A 44 -15.81 -3.27 -2.92
CA THR A 44 -16.34 -2.64 -1.70
C THR A 44 -15.39 -2.84 -0.52
N LEU A 45 -14.85 -4.05 -0.36
CA LEU A 45 -13.90 -4.35 0.71
C LEU A 45 -12.57 -3.61 0.51
N ALA A 46 -12.07 -3.50 -0.73
CA ALA A 46 -10.87 -2.74 -1.05
C ALA A 46 -10.99 -1.26 -0.68
N GLN A 47 -12.11 -0.64 -1.05
CA GLN A 47 -12.41 0.75 -0.73
C GLN A 47 -12.55 0.96 0.78
N THR A 48 -13.25 0.05 1.46
CA THR A 48 -13.40 0.09 2.93
C THR A 48 -12.04 -0.01 3.62
N TYR A 49 -11.17 -0.93 3.18
CA TYR A 49 -9.81 -1.05 3.70
C TYR A 49 -9.02 0.24 3.48
N ALA A 50 -9.04 0.78 2.26
CA ALA A 50 -8.32 1.98 1.89
C ALA A 50 -8.73 3.18 2.75
N GLN A 51 -10.05 3.35 2.97
CA GLN A 51 -10.58 4.40 3.84
C GLN A 51 -10.11 4.22 5.29
N LYS A 52 -10.28 3.03 5.87
CA LYS A 52 -9.91 2.76 7.28
C LYS A 52 -8.41 2.86 7.54
N ARG A 53 -7.59 2.54 6.54
CA ARG A 53 -6.12 2.64 6.61
C ARG A 53 -5.56 3.95 6.10
N GLN A 54 -6.43 4.88 5.68
CA GLN A 54 -6.04 6.20 5.19
C GLN A 54 -5.05 6.12 4.02
N LEU A 55 -5.26 5.17 3.11
CA LEU A 55 -4.41 5.04 1.93
C LEU A 55 -4.60 6.26 1.03
N PRO A 56 -3.51 6.86 0.50
CA PRO A 56 -3.63 7.93 -0.48
C PRO A 56 -4.38 7.48 -1.75
N PRO A 57 -4.98 8.41 -2.51
CA PRO A 57 -5.58 8.10 -3.80
C PRO A 57 -4.59 7.40 -4.74
N GLY A 58 -5.07 6.43 -5.50
CA GLY A 58 -4.24 5.67 -6.45
C GLY A 58 -3.56 4.42 -5.87
N HIS A 59 -3.70 4.15 -4.56
CA HIS A 59 -3.18 2.94 -3.93
C HIS A 59 -4.07 1.69 -4.12
N VAL A 60 -5.27 1.84 -4.69
CA VAL A 60 -6.19 0.73 -4.98
C VAL A 60 -6.24 0.50 -6.50
N CYS A 61 -5.85 -0.71 -6.91
CA CYS A 61 -5.86 -1.17 -8.29
C CYS A 61 -7.02 -2.15 -8.51
N LEU A 62 -8.04 -1.70 -9.23
CA LEU A 62 -9.17 -2.54 -9.63
C LEU A 62 -8.82 -3.22 -10.96
N LEU A 63 -8.59 -4.54 -10.93
CA LEU A 63 -8.11 -5.30 -12.07
C LEU A 63 -9.21 -6.20 -12.65
N ASP A 64 -9.14 -6.44 -13.95
CA ASP A 64 -10.01 -7.37 -14.68
C ASP A 64 -9.52 -8.81 -14.51
N LEU A 65 -9.98 -9.49 -13.46
CA LEU A 65 -9.47 -10.82 -13.10
C LEU A 65 -10.56 -11.89 -13.24
N PRO A 66 -10.19 -13.15 -13.54
CA PRO A 66 -11.09 -14.28 -13.40
C PRO A 66 -11.72 -14.33 -12.01
N THR A 67 -12.97 -14.81 -11.92
CA THR A 67 -13.68 -14.97 -10.64
C THR A 67 -13.32 -16.28 -9.92
N GLN A 68 -12.70 -17.22 -10.63
CA GLN A 68 -12.16 -18.48 -10.10
C GLN A 68 -10.84 -18.22 -9.36
N ASN A 69 -10.48 -19.07 -8.40
CA ASN A 69 -9.22 -18.95 -7.65
C ASN A 69 -7.97 -19.31 -8.46
N ASP A 70 -8.14 -19.93 -9.63
CA ASP A 70 -7.09 -20.42 -10.49
C ASP A 70 -6.96 -19.57 -11.75
N MET A 71 -5.73 -19.36 -12.20
CA MET A 71 -5.44 -18.76 -13.50
C MET A 71 -4.17 -19.34 -14.13
N THR A 72 -4.07 -19.31 -15.45
CA THR A 72 -2.84 -19.70 -16.15
C THR A 72 -1.73 -18.65 -15.95
N LEU A 73 -0.47 -19.04 -16.08
CA LEU A 73 0.66 -18.08 -16.06
C LEU A 73 0.52 -16.97 -17.11
N ALA A 74 -0.02 -17.28 -18.29
CA ALA A 74 -0.30 -16.29 -19.32
C ALA A 74 -1.35 -15.28 -18.87
N ALA A 75 -2.45 -15.74 -18.26
CA ALA A 75 -3.48 -14.87 -17.71
C ALA A 75 -2.97 -14.04 -16.53
N TYR A 76 -2.15 -14.62 -15.65
CA TYR A 76 -1.50 -13.87 -14.56
C TYR A 76 -0.68 -12.69 -15.09
N ARG A 77 0.17 -12.92 -16.10
CA ARG A 77 0.99 -11.86 -16.70
C ARG A 77 0.12 -10.77 -17.33
N ALA A 78 -0.82 -11.18 -18.18
CA ALA A 78 -1.62 -10.25 -18.97
C ALA A 78 -2.68 -9.48 -18.17
N LYS A 79 -3.31 -10.13 -17.17
CA LYS A 79 -4.48 -9.58 -16.44
C LYS A 79 -4.13 -9.05 -15.05
N LEU A 80 -3.11 -9.59 -14.40
CA LEU A 80 -2.69 -9.16 -13.06
C LEU A 80 -1.40 -8.36 -13.11
N LEU A 81 -0.28 -8.96 -13.53
CA LEU A 81 1.04 -8.36 -13.40
C LEU A 81 1.17 -7.05 -14.19
N THR A 82 0.94 -7.09 -15.51
CA THR A 82 1.08 -5.90 -16.36
C THR A 82 0.12 -4.78 -15.97
N PRO A 83 -1.19 -5.04 -15.75
CA PRO A 83 -2.12 -3.99 -15.32
C PRO A 83 -1.83 -3.45 -13.91
N PHE A 84 -1.36 -4.30 -13.00
CA PHE A 84 -0.97 -3.87 -11.65
C PHE A 84 0.23 -2.93 -11.69
N GLU A 85 1.29 -3.28 -12.42
CA GLU A 85 2.43 -2.39 -12.62
C GLU A 85 2.01 -1.05 -13.25
N ALA A 86 1.13 -1.08 -14.26
CA ALA A 86 0.63 0.13 -14.89
C ALA A 86 -0.14 1.02 -13.91
N CYS A 87 -0.96 0.42 -13.04
CA CYS A 87 -1.65 1.12 -11.96
C CYS A 87 -0.66 1.82 -11.01
N LEU A 88 0.36 1.10 -10.52
CA LEU A 88 1.38 1.67 -9.62
C LEU A 88 2.24 2.75 -10.29
N LYS A 89 2.60 2.57 -11.57
CA LYS A 89 3.34 3.56 -12.37
C LYS A 89 2.52 4.83 -12.54
N LYS A 90 1.23 4.70 -12.90
CA LYS A 90 0.31 5.83 -13.05
C LYS A 90 0.13 6.61 -11.74
N ALA A 91 0.11 5.92 -10.60
CA ALA A 91 0.03 6.55 -9.29
C ALA A 91 1.38 7.09 -8.78
N GLY A 92 2.50 6.84 -9.47
CA GLY A 92 3.83 7.28 -9.04
C GLY A 92 4.38 6.54 -7.82
N ILE A 93 3.80 5.37 -7.47
CA ILE A 93 4.13 4.65 -6.23
C ILE A 93 4.89 3.33 -6.45
N LEU A 94 5.20 2.96 -7.69
CA LEU A 94 5.85 1.68 -7.98
C LEU A 94 7.11 1.41 -7.13
N LYS A 95 7.95 2.43 -6.89
CA LYS A 95 9.21 2.30 -6.16
C LYS A 95 9.08 2.36 -4.63
N ARG A 96 7.90 2.68 -4.10
CA ARG A 96 7.67 2.89 -2.66
C ARG A 96 6.71 1.89 -2.04
N VAL A 97 6.10 1.01 -2.84
CA VAL A 97 5.22 -0.04 -2.33
C VAL A 97 6.08 -1.10 -1.66
N GLU A 98 5.77 -1.38 -0.40
CA GLU A 98 6.47 -2.34 0.46
C GLU A 98 5.58 -3.53 0.80
N ALA A 99 4.26 -3.35 0.72
CA ALA A 99 3.29 -4.41 0.89
C ALA A 99 2.18 -4.33 -0.16
N VAL A 100 1.77 -5.49 -0.66
CA VAL A 100 0.64 -5.63 -1.58
C VAL A 100 -0.44 -6.46 -0.89
N LEU A 101 -1.62 -5.87 -0.72
CA LEU A 101 -2.79 -6.55 -0.19
C LEU A 101 -3.64 -7.11 -1.33
N LEU A 102 -3.86 -8.42 -1.33
CA LEU A 102 -4.81 -9.08 -2.22
C LEU A 102 -6.17 -9.15 -1.53
N ILE A 103 -7.17 -8.51 -2.10
CA ILE A 103 -8.53 -8.56 -1.58
C ILE A 103 -9.18 -9.88 -1.99
N ARG A 104 -10.06 -10.41 -1.13
CA ARG A 104 -10.89 -11.58 -1.45
C ARG A 104 -11.53 -11.42 -2.83
N GLY A 105 -11.42 -12.45 -3.67
CA GLY A 105 -11.85 -12.42 -5.07
C GLY A 105 -10.70 -12.24 -6.08
N VAL A 106 -9.49 -11.92 -5.61
CA VAL A 106 -8.27 -12.02 -6.42
C VAL A 106 -7.82 -13.49 -6.47
N PRO A 107 -7.52 -14.04 -7.67
CA PRO A 107 -7.07 -15.42 -7.81
C PRO A 107 -5.78 -15.70 -7.04
N LEU A 108 -5.70 -16.87 -6.41
CA LEU A 108 -4.63 -17.24 -5.46
C LEU A 108 -3.66 -18.28 -6.02
N ARG A 109 -4.03 -18.97 -7.10
CA ARG A 109 -3.26 -20.07 -7.68
C ARG A 109 -2.95 -19.78 -9.15
N VAL A 110 -1.70 -19.99 -9.53
CA VAL A 110 -1.23 -19.87 -10.90
C VAL A 110 -0.79 -21.23 -11.42
N SER A 111 -1.44 -21.71 -12.46
CA SER A 111 -1.04 -22.93 -13.17
C SER A 111 0.15 -22.63 -14.08
N LEU A 112 1.25 -23.35 -13.87
CA LEU A 112 2.44 -23.29 -14.70
C LEU A 112 2.26 -24.17 -15.95
N PRO A 113 2.85 -23.79 -17.09
CA PRO A 113 3.01 -24.73 -18.20
C PRO A 113 3.91 -25.89 -17.74
N GLY A 114 3.57 -27.10 -18.16
CA GLY A 114 4.41 -28.29 -17.97
C GLY A 114 5.63 -28.30 -18.87
#